data_AF-A0A1L6R9U8-F1
#
_entry.id   AF-A0A1L6R9U8-F1
#
_cell.length_a   1.000
_cell.length_b   1.000
_cell.length_c   1.000
_cell.angle_alpha   90.00
_cell.angle_beta   90.00
_cell.angle_gamma   90.00
#
_symmetry.space_group_name_H-M   'P 1'
#
loop_
_entity.id
_entity.type
_entity.pdbx_description
1 polymer ?
#
loop_
_entity_poly.entity_id
_entity_poly.type
_entity_poly.pdbx_seq_one_letter_code
_entity_poly.pdbx_strand_id
1 'polypeptide(L)' 'MADKRDWREKLIKADLTQEKVGEFIGLDKGRMSALVKKMIIGEGKTASELDRKRWQRALDFINLKQREFSEGK' A
#
# COMPACT_ATOMS: atom_id res chain seq x y z
N MET A 1 6.23 -4.45 -7.93
CA MET A 1 6.95 -3.71 -6.87
C MET A 1 8.08 -4.61 -6.47
N ALA A 2 9.30 -4.19 -6.75
CA ALA A 2 10.49 -5.00 -6.52
C ALA A 2 11.08 -4.76 -5.12
N ASP A 3 10.81 -3.62 -4.48
CA ASP A 3 11.41 -3.30 -3.18
C ASP A 3 10.64 -2.27 -2.33
N LYS A 4 11.20 -1.95 -1.16
CA LYS A 4 10.68 -0.94 -0.20
C LYS A 4 10.73 0.49 -0.76
N ARG A 5 11.61 0.78 -1.73
CA ARG A 5 11.76 2.09 -2.35
C ARG A 5 10.59 2.37 -3.28
N ASP A 6 10.21 1.40 -4.12
CA ASP A 6 9.03 1.48 -4.99
C ASP A 6 7.75 1.82 -4.20
N TRP A 7 7.60 1.18 -3.04
CA TRP A 7 6.46 1.43 -2.15
C TRP A 7 6.43 2.86 -1.63
N ARG A 8 7.57 3.38 -1.18
CA ARG A 8 7.68 4.77 -0.70
C ARG A 8 7.44 5.77 -1.83
N GLU A 9 8.00 5.54 -3.00
CA GLU A 9 7.78 6.40 -4.17
C GLU A 9 6.31 6.43 -4.58
N LYS A 10 5.61 5.29 -4.54
CA LYS A 10 4.17 5.23 -4.82
C LYS A 10 3.35 6.07 -3.83
N LEU A 11 3.67 5.99 -2.54
CA LEU A 11 3.00 6.78 -1.51
C LEU A 11 3.23 8.29 -1.72
N ILE A 12 4.46 8.70 -2.03
CA ILE A 12 4.81 10.10 -2.29
C ILE A 12 4.06 10.64 -3.51
N LYS A 13 4.00 9.88 -4.61
CA LYS A 13 3.26 10.26 -5.82
C LYS A 13 1.75 10.40 -5.59
N ALA A 14 1.24 9.81 -4.51
CA ALA A 14 -0.16 9.85 -4.12
C ALA A 14 -0.48 10.89 -3.03
N ASP A 15 0.54 11.60 -2.52
CA ASP A 15 0.46 12.40 -1.28
C ASP A 15 -0.14 11.61 -0.08
N LEU A 16 0.23 10.33 0.03
CA LEU A 16 -0.26 9.42 1.07
C LEU A 16 0.85 9.03 2.04
N THR A 17 0.44 8.74 3.27
CA THR A 17 1.26 8.02 4.24
C THR A 17 0.83 6.56 4.30
N GLN A 18 1.73 5.67 4.72
CA GLN A 18 1.38 4.26 4.93
C GLN A 18 0.25 4.10 5.96
N GLU A 19 0.17 4.99 6.95
CA GLU A 19 -0.87 5.01 7.97
C GLU A 19 -2.24 5.31 7.37
N LYS A 20 -2.37 6.35 6.54
CA LYS A 20 -3.62 6.67 5.81
C LYS A 20 -4.09 5.51 4.93
N VAL A 21 -3.16 4.82 4.27
CA VAL A 21 -3.50 3.63 3.48
C VAL A 21 -4.00 2.50 4.37
N GLY A 22 -3.37 2.30 5.53
CA GLY A 22 -3.82 1.34 6.55
C GLY A 22 -5.23 1.64 7.03
N GLU A 23 -5.50 2.88 7.44
CA GLU A 23 -6.82 3.33 7.89
C GLU A 23 -7.89 3.08 6.82
N PHE A 24 -7.61 3.41 5.56
CA PHE A 24 -8.53 3.18 4.44
C PHE A 24 -8.92 1.70 4.27
N ILE A 25 -7.97 0.77 4.44
CA ILE A 25 -8.23 -0.67 4.32
C ILE A 25 -8.61 -1.33 5.66
N GLY A 26 -8.86 -0.54 6.70
CA GLY A 26 -9.27 -1.03 8.03
C GLY A 26 -8.16 -1.72 8.81
N LEU A 27 -6.91 -1.31 8.62
CA LEU A 27 -5.74 -1.80 9.35
C LEU A 27 -5.11 -0.69 10.20
N ASP A 28 -4.80 -1.02 11.45
CA ASP A 28 -3.94 -0.17 12.27
C ASP A 28 -2.50 -0.15 11.72
N LYS A 29 -1.71 0.82 12.19
CA LYS A 29 -0.31 1.02 11.80
C LYS A 29 0.55 -0.24 11.90
N GLY A 30 0.36 -1.04 12.96
CA GLY A 30 1.11 -2.28 13.18
C GLY A 30 0.76 -3.34 12.16
N ARG A 31 -0.53 -3.59 11.95
CA ARG A 31 -1.02 -4.55 10.94
C ARG A 31 -0.68 -4.12 9.52
N MET A 32 -0.72 -2.82 9.22
CA MET A 32 -0.30 -2.30 7.93
C MET A 32 1.20 -2.51 7.69
N SER A 33 2.04 -2.26 8.71
CA SER A 33 3.48 -2.53 8.61
C SER A 33 3.78 -4.00 8.40
N ALA A 34 3.07 -4.90 9.10
CA ALA A 34 3.18 -6.34 8.90
C ALA A 34 2.75 -6.76 7.49
N LEU A 35 1.66 -6.19 6.96
CA LEU A 35 1.20 -6.46 5.60
C LEU A 35 2.24 -6.03 4.56
N VAL A 36 2.77 -4.82 4.67
CA VAL A 36 3.85 -4.31 3.81
C VAL A 36 5.06 -5.24 3.85
N LYS A 37 5.45 -5.71 5.05
CA LYS A 37 6.56 -6.66 5.21
C LYS A 37 6.30 -7.97 4.48
N LYS A 38 5.10 -8.56 4.60
CA LYS A 38 4.72 -9.80 3.92
C LYS A 38 4.72 -9.65 2.40
N MET A 39 4.22 -8.52 1.89
CA MET A 39 4.04 -8.32 0.45
C MET A 39 5.32 -7.88 -0.26
N ILE A 40 6.16 -7.08 0.39
CA ILE A 40 7.42 -6.58 -0.18
C ILE A 40 8.58 -7.52 0.16
N ILE A 41 8.85 -7.76 1.44
CA ILE A 41 10.01 -8.57 1.86
C ILE A 41 9.72 -10.05 1.67
N GLY A 42 8.51 -10.49 2.01
CA GLY A 42 8.09 -11.87 1.81
C GLY A 42 7.65 -12.18 0.38
N GLU A 43 7.69 -11.20 -0.54
CA GLU A 43 7.26 -11.32 -1.94
C GLU A 43 5.84 -11.93 -2.09
N GLY A 44 4.98 -11.77 -1.09
CA GLY A 44 3.64 -12.39 -1.07
C GLY A 44 3.63 -13.91 -0.86
N LYS A 45 4.79 -14.55 -0.67
CA LYS A 45 4.93 -16.01 -0.43
C LYS A 45 4.34 -16.41 0.93
N THR A 46 4.47 -15.55 1.92
CA THR A 46 3.91 -15.77 3.28
C THR A 46 2.59 -15.04 3.50
N ALA A 47 1.98 -14.49 2.44
CA ALA A 47 0.74 -13.73 2.53
C ALA A 47 -0.47 -14.65 2.35
N SER A 48 -1.40 -14.58 3.29
CA SER A 48 -2.71 -15.24 3.15
C SER A 48 -3.52 -14.62 2.00
N GLU A 49 -4.57 -15.30 1.55
CA GLU A 49 -5.49 -14.71 0.57
C GLU A 49 -6.11 -13.39 1.04
N LEU A 50 -6.41 -13.29 2.35
CA LEU A 50 -6.90 -12.06 2.95
C LEU A 50 -5.86 -10.93 2.89
N ASP A 51 -4.59 -11.24 3.17
CA ASP A 51 -3.48 -10.29 3.03
C ASP A 51 -3.38 -9.80 1.58
N ARG A 52 -3.47 -10.71 0.59
CA ARG A 52 -3.43 -10.36 -0.84
C ARG A 52 -4.60 -9.46 -1.25
N LYS A 53 -5.83 -9.77 -0.80
CA LYS A 53 -7.02 -8.93 -1.05
C LYS A 53 -6.87 -7.54 -0.45
N ARG A 54 -6.38 -7.44 0.78
CA ARG A 54 -6.11 -6.16 1.45
C ARG A 54 -5.01 -5.36 0.74
N TRP A 55 -3.96 -6.04 0.30
CA TRP A 55 -2.87 -5.44 -0.46
C TRP A 55 -3.36 -4.88 -1.80
N GLN A 56 -4.19 -5.63 -2.53
CA GLN A 56 -4.76 -5.15 -3.77
C GLN A 56 -5.58 -3.88 -3.55
N ARG A 57 -6.47 -3.87 -2.54
CA ARG A 57 -7.23 -2.66 -2.18
C ARG A 57 -6.34 -1.47 -1.83
N ALA A 58 -5.23 -1.71 -1.13
CA ALA A 58 -4.25 -0.68 -0.81
C ALA A 58 -3.64 -0.08 -2.09
N LEU A 59 -3.30 -0.91 -3.07
CA LEU A 59 -2.75 -0.45 -4.35
C LEU A 59 -3.78 0.27 -5.20
N ASP A 60 -5.01 -0.22 -5.23
CA ASP A 60 -6.10 0.43 -5.96
C ASP A 60 -6.35 1.84 -5.41
N PHE A 61 -6.36 1.98 -4.08
CA PHE A 61 -6.49 3.28 -3.42
C PHE A 61 -5.32 4.22 -3.72
N ILE A 62 -4.08 3.72 -3.66
CA ILE A 62 -2.89 4.52 -4.00
C ILE A 62 -2.96 4.96 -5.46
N ASN A 63 -3.31 4.07 -6.38
CA ASN A 63 -3.40 4.38 -7.81
C ASN A 63 -4.52 5.41 -8.07
N LEU A 64 -5.66 5.31 -7.40
CA LEU A 64 -6.73 6.31 -7.46
C LEU A 64 -6.21 7.68 -7.01
N LYS A 65 -5.54 7.74 -5.86
CA LYS A 65 -4.99 8.99 -5.31
C LYS A 65 -3.88 9.59 -6.17
N GLN A 66 -3.05 8.76 -6.81
CA GLN A 66 -2.07 9.22 -7.79
C GLN A 66 -2.71 9.89 -8.99
N ARG A 67 -3.83 9.35 -9.49
CA ARG A 67 -4.57 9.95 -10.61
C ARG A 67 -5.17 11.28 -10.20
N GLU A 68 -5.87 11.34 -9.06
CA GLU A 68 -6.44 12.58 -8.52
C GLU A 68 -5.36 13.66 -8.31
N PHE A 69 -4.19 13.28 -7.78
CA PHE A 69 -3.09 14.22 -7.58
C PHE A 69 -2.43 14.68 -8.88
N SER A 70 -2.39 13.81 -9.91
CA SER A 70 -1.83 14.15 -11.21
C SER A 70 -2.79 14.96 -12.10
N GLU A 71 -4.10 14.81 -11.92
CA GLU A 71 -5.13 15.55 -12.67
C GLU A 71 -5.50 16.88 -12.01
N GLY A 72 -5.24 17.03 -10.70
CA GLY A 72 -5.48 18.26 -9.95
C GLY A 72 -4.34 19.28 -9.97
N LYS A 73 -3.32 19.10 -10.82
CA LYS A 73 -2.15 19.97 -10.98
C LYS A 73 -2.07 20.54 -12.39
#